data_AF-A0AB74QH54-F1
#
_entry.id   AF-A0AB74QH54-F1
#
_cell.length_a   1.000
_cell.length_b   1.000
_cell.length_c   1.000
_cell.angle_alpha   90.00
_cell.angle_beta   90.00
_cell.angle_gamma   90.00
#
_symmetry.space_group_name_H-M   'P 1'
#
loop_
_entity.id
_entity.type
_entity.pdbx_description
1 polymer ?
#
loop_
_entity_poly.entity_id
_entity_poly.type
_entity_poly.pdbx_seq_one_letter_code
_entity_poly.pdbx_strand_id
1 'polypeptide(L)'
;MFLKKLKKSTVIALTGLMLISSTGNLAFALDNKNEGAKNVSENSIVEPRVVSNSKTFSVGGKSYTNYTSANITLSSGAYGSTTIKSNSGAVGENRLYAHANLYNKNGQVVKTADWKSNGSSTSTLTNTTGNSFSKGTFYTKGTTKVYNGNGYTTQSANQSPNVVVNNLGTRISKEELKERMDLYEIKNMLPAVGIDNISGYISMDDLYDEPNFPETPEEAITYQKIRAKASYRMIPLYDNDGKTIIGEYRIDSAN
;
A
#
# COMPACT_ATOMS: atom_id res chain seq x y z
N MET A 1 -11.70 -40.84 44.11
CA MET A 1 -10.84 -41.96 44.54
C MET A 1 -10.32 -42.66 43.27
N PHE A 2 -9.00 -42.58 43.05
CA PHE A 2 -8.09 -43.48 42.30
C PHE A 2 -8.63 -44.29 41.10
N LEU A 3 -8.18 -44.08 39.86
CA LEU A 3 -6.88 -44.37 39.20
C LEU A 3 -6.87 -45.68 38.36
N LYS A 4 -6.42 -45.51 37.11
CA LYS A 4 -5.65 -46.43 36.25
C LYS A 4 -6.21 -47.81 35.89
N LYS A 5 -6.27 -48.07 34.58
CA LYS A 5 -5.61 -49.26 34.01
C LYS A 5 -4.73 -48.88 32.80
N LEU A 6 -3.44 -49.07 33.01
CA LEU A 6 -2.36 -49.13 32.02
C LEU A 6 -2.23 -50.60 31.55
N LYS A 7 -1.98 -50.84 30.25
CA LYS A 7 -1.31 -52.06 29.75
C LYS A 7 -0.18 -51.57 28.84
N LYS A 8 1.09 -51.71 29.27
CA LYS A 8 2.06 -52.78 28.90
C LYS A 8 2.22 -52.90 27.38
N SER A 9 3.41 -53.01 26.76
CA SER A 9 4.83 -52.84 27.10
C SER A 9 5.56 -53.46 25.90
N THR A 10 6.51 -52.78 25.25
CA THR A 10 7.66 -53.47 24.64
C THR A 10 8.83 -52.49 24.51
N VAL A 11 9.94 -52.86 25.16
CA VAL A 11 11.29 -52.31 25.06
C VAL A 11 12.10 -53.29 24.22
N ILE A 12 13.10 -52.84 23.43
CA ILE A 12 14.42 -53.49 23.26
C ILE A 12 15.40 -52.53 22.54
N ALA A 13 16.54 -52.33 23.22
CA ALA A 13 17.94 -51.98 22.82
C ALA A 13 18.19 -50.87 21.77
N LEU A 14 18.89 -49.75 22.03
CA LEU A 14 20.22 -49.50 22.61
C LEU A 14 21.40 -50.07 21.78
N THR A 15 22.07 -49.21 21.00
CA THR A 15 23.54 -48.98 21.00
C THR A 15 23.97 -48.03 19.86
N GLY A 16 24.85 -47.07 20.14
CA GLY A 16 25.59 -46.35 19.09
C GLY A 16 25.92 -44.90 19.43
N LEU A 17 26.88 -44.72 20.32
CA LEU A 17 27.51 -43.47 20.74
C LEU A 17 28.33 -42.85 19.58
N MET A 18 28.12 -41.57 19.25
CA MET A 18 29.25 -40.68 18.90
C MET A 18 29.00 -39.28 19.47
N LEU A 19 29.90 -38.92 20.38
CA LEU A 19 30.08 -37.61 20.98
C LEU A 19 30.83 -36.71 19.98
N ILE A 20 30.27 -35.53 19.69
CA ILE A 20 31.09 -34.34 19.48
C ILE A 20 30.56 -33.27 20.43
N SER A 21 31.43 -32.90 21.35
CA SER A 21 31.28 -31.84 22.34
C SER A 21 31.55 -30.47 21.73
N SER A 22 30.70 -29.49 22.02
CA SER A 22 31.14 -28.20 22.59
C SER A 22 29.93 -27.33 22.98
N THR A 23 29.64 -27.36 24.28
CA THR A 23 29.19 -26.24 25.14
C THR A 23 28.39 -25.09 24.51
N GLY A 24 27.07 -25.13 24.72
CA GLY A 24 26.38 -24.16 25.58
C GLY A 24 26.11 -22.77 25.04
N ASN A 25 24.87 -22.55 24.58
CA ASN A 25 23.96 -21.64 25.27
C ASN A 25 22.50 -22.06 25.01
N LEU A 26 21.78 -22.27 26.11
CA LEU A 26 20.34 -22.52 26.19
C LEU A 26 19.61 -21.16 26.18
N ALA A 27 18.64 -20.98 25.30
CA ALA A 27 17.46 -20.16 25.58
C ALA A 27 16.30 -20.57 24.66
N PHE A 28 15.15 -20.76 25.30
CA PHE A 28 13.88 -21.26 24.80
C PHE A 28 13.17 -20.26 23.87
N ALA A 29 12.40 -20.74 22.89
CA ALA A 29 10.96 -20.41 22.76
C ALA A 29 10.30 -21.05 21.53
N LEU A 30 9.25 -21.82 21.82
CA LEU A 30 7.96 -21.91 21.13
C LEU A 30 7.96 -22.28 19.63
N ASP A 31 7.79 -23.58 19.40
CA ASP A 31 7.12 -24.11 18.22
C ASP A 31 5.68 -23.56 18.18
N ASN A 32 5.42 -22.63 17.26
CA ASN A 32 4.07 -22.20 16.94
C ASN A 32 3.85 -22.50 15.46
N LYS A 33 3.36 -23.71 15.18
CA LYS A 33 2.70 -24.05 13.93
C LYS A 33 1.50 -23.12 13.75
N ASN A 34 1.73 -21.99 13.09
CA ASN A 34 0.67 -21.19 12.52
C ASN A 34 0.52 -21.59 11.05
N GLU A 35 -0.15 -22.73 10.83
CA GLU A 35 -0.85 -22.97 9.57
C GLU A 35 -2.01 -21.98 9.48
N GLY A 36 -1.73 -20.78 8.98
CA GLY A 36 -2.72 -19.70 9.01
C GLY A 36 -2.24 -18.36 8.48
N ALA A 37 -1.44 -18.34 7.41
CA ALA A 37 -1.19 -17.12 6.63
C ALA A 37 -0.71 -17.44 5.21
N LYS A 38 -1.42 -18.32 4.50
CA LYS A 38 -1.33 -18.36 3.03
C LYS A 38 -2.40 -17.45 2.45
N ASN A 39 -2.10 -16.15 2.42
CA ASN A 39 -2.69 -15.20 1.46
C ASN A 39 -1.70 -14.04 1.25
N VAL A 40 -0.43 -14.37 1.01
CA VAL A 40 0.40 -13.49 0.18
C VAL A 40 -0.10 -13.74 -1.24
N SER A 41 -0.89 -12.81 -1.79
CA SER A 41 -1.23 -12.89 -3.21
C SER A 41 0.07 -12.86 -4.01
N GLU A 42 0.41 -13.98 -4.65
CA GLU A 42 1.51 -14.13 -5.60
C GLU A 42 1.25 -13.34 -6.91
N ASN A 43 0.88 -12.07 -6.83
CA ASN A 43 0.79 -11.20 -7.99
C ASN A 43 2.04 -10.33 -8.08
N SER A 44 3.09 -10.97 -8.61
CA SER A 44 4.24 -10.42 -9.33
C SER A 44 4.89 -9.15 -8.76
N ILE A 45 6.17 -9.29 -8.38
CA ILE A 45 7.15 -8.20 -8.24
C ILE A 45 7.24 -7.46 -9.59
N VAL A 46 6.36 -6.48 -9.82
CA VAL A 46 6.61 -5.42 -10.81
C VAL A 46 7.38 -4.36 -10.05
N GLU A 47 8.63 -4.09 -10.43
CA GLU A 47 9.40 -3.04 -9.77
C GLU A 47 8.56 -1.74 -9.75
N PRO A 48 8.25 -1.17 -8.57
CA PRO A 48 7.36 -0.01 -8.46
C PRO A 48 7.96 1.24 -9.12
N ARG A 49 9.24 1.17 -9.51
CA ARG A 49 9.95 2.16 -10.27
C ARG A 49 11.01 1.47 -11.12
N VAL A 50 10.96 1.73 -12.43
CA VAL A 50 11.99 1.32 -13.39
C VAL A 50 12.63 2.56 -14.00
N VAL A 51 13.95 2.55 -14.12
CA VAL A 51 14.74 3.73 -14.53
C VAL A 51 15.49 3.43 -15.82
N SER A 52 15.53 4.40 -16.73
CA SER A 52 16.35 4.28 -17.94
C SER A 52 17.84 4.30 -17.60
N ASN A 53 18.66 3.75 -18.50
CA ASN A 53 20.08 4.09 -18.51
C ASN A 53 20.27 5.61 -18.60
N SER A 54 21.24 6.12 -17.87
CA SER A 54 21.59 7.53 -17.87
C SER A 54 22.28 7.93 -19.18
N LYS A 55 21.97 9.12 -19.68
CA LYS A 55 22.68 9.74 -20.80
C LYS A 55 23.45 10.95 -20.29
N THR A 56 24.77 10.93 -20.50
CA THR A 56 25.67 12.02 -20.10
C THR A 56 26.05 12.88 -21.30
N PHE A 57 26.11 14.20 -21.11
CA PHE A 57 26.45 15.17 -22.14
C PHE A 57 27.05 16.44 -21.53
N SER A 58 27.74 17.24 -22.36
CA SER A 58 28.40 18.47 -21.91
C SER A 58 27.77 19.71 -22.54
N VAL A 59 27.56 20.77 -21.75
CA VAL A 59 27.04 22.08 -22.20
C VAL A 59 27.82 23.17 -21.49
N GLY A 60 28.41 24.11 -22.25
CA GLY A 60 29.16 25.24 -21.67
C GLY A 60 30.32 24.80 -20.76
N GLY A 61 31.01 23.71 -21.09
CA GLY A 61 32.10 23.15 -20.28
C GLY A 61 31.67 22.39 -19.01
N LYS A 62 30.37 22.30 -18.73
CA LYS A 62 29.83 21.54 -17.58
C LYS A 62 29.23 20.22 -18.04
N SER A 63 29.35 19.19 -17.20
CA SER A 63 28.81 17.86 -17.46
C SER A 63 27.44 17.69 -16.83
N TYR A 64 26.51 17.08 -17.57
CA TYR A 64 25.15 16.80 -17.16
C TYR A 64 24.77 15.37 -17.46
N THR A 65 23.85 14.83 -16.68
CA THR A 65 23.25 13.52 -16.90
C THR A 65 21.74 13.64 -16.86
N ASN A 66 21.04 13.02 -17.81
CA ASN A 66 19.58 12.87 -17.76
C ASN A 66 19.14 11.40 -17.82
N TYR A 67 17.97 11.12 -17.27
CA TYR A 67 17.31 9.81 -17.32
C TYR A 67 15.80 9.97 -17.10
N THR A 68 15.04 8.94 -17.41
CA THR A 68 13.61 8.86 -17.12
C THR A 68 13.28 7.71 -16.18
N SER A 69 12.15 7.78 -15.51
CA SER A 69 11.56 6.62 -14.82
C SER A 69 10.08 6.49 -15.14
N ALA A 70 9.60 5.25 -15.15
CA ALA A 70 8.19 4.94 -15.03
C ALA A 70 7.95 4.33 -13.66
N ASN A 71 6.84 4.70 -13.02
CA ASN A 71 6.58 4.41 -11.62
C ASN A 71 5.14 3.95 -11.45
N ILE A 72 4.90 3.09 -10.47
CA ILE A 72 3.59 2.64 -10.03
C ILE A 72 3.33 3.24 -8.64
N THR A 73 2.15 3.81 -8.41
CA THR A 73 1.69 4.28 -7.09
C THR A 73 1.07 3.14 -6.29
N LEU A 74 0.96 3.31 -4.96
CA LEU A 74 0.25 2.37 -4.09
C LEU A 74 -1.23 2.19 -4.48
N SER A 75 -1.84 3.22 -5.06
CA SER A 75 -3.19 3.19 -5.64
C SER A 75 -3.23 2.64 -7.08
N SER A 76 -2.23 1.84 -7.47
CA SER A 76 -2.01 1.25 -8.80
C SER A 76 -2.18 2.22 -9.99
N GLY A 77 -1.81 3.48 -9.81
CA GLY A 77 -1.64 4.44 -10.91
C GLY A 77 -0.22 4.39 -11.48
N ALA A 78 -0.04 4.72 -12.76
CA ALA A 78 1.26 4.92 -13.37
C ALA A 78 1.57 6.41 -13.55
N TYR A 79 2.82 6.82 -13.28
CA TYR A 79 3.32 8.14 -13.64
C TYR A 79 4.76 8.09 -14.15
N GLY A 80 5.10 9.06 -14.99
CA GLY A 80 6.43 9.20 -15.56
C GLY A 80 7.23 10.31 -14.90
N SER A 81 8.56 10.16 -14.86
CA SER A 81 9.46 11.22 -14.43
C SER A 81 10.62 11.41 -15.40
N THR A 82 11.11 12.63 -15.51
CA THR A 82 12.37 12.97 -16.19
C THR A 82 13.24 13.76 -15.23
N THR A 83 14.48 13.32 -15.09
CA THR A 83 15.47 13.96 -14.21
C THR A 83 16.66 14.44 -15.03
N ILE A 84 17.13 15.64 -14.71
CA ILE A 84 18.44 16.13 -15.12
C ILE A 84 19.27 16.47 -13.88
N LYS A 85 20.54 16.06 -13.92
CA LYS A 85 21.55 16.32 -12.91
C LYS A 85 22.74 17.03 -13.52
N SER A 86 23.23 18.07 -12.87
CA SER A 86 24.54 18.67 -13.10
C SER A 86 25.59 17.89 -12.32
N ASN A 87 26.60 17.37 -13.02
CA ASN A 87 27.73 16.67 -12.43
C ASN A 87 28.85 17.63 -12.02
N SER A 88 28.78 18.90 -12.44
CA SER A 88 29.78 19.95 -12.17
C SER A 88 29.36 20.90 -11.03
N GLY A 89 28.51 20.42 -10.11
CA GLY A 89 27.98 21.21 -8.99
C GLY A 89 26.64 21.89 -9.29
N ALA A 90 26.11 22.63 -8.30
CA ALA A 90 24.84 23.32 -8.42
C ALA A 90 24.87 24.39 -9.53
N VAL A 91 23.74 24.55 -10.21
CA VAL A 91 23.52 25.62 -11.18
C VAL A 91 22.45 26.56 -10.64
N GLY A 92 22.60 27.86 -10.92
CA GLY A 92 21.61 28.87 -10.55
C GLY A 92 20.22 28.61 -11.13
N GLU A 93 19.23 29.35 -10.63
CA GLU A 93 17.83 29.27 -11.05
C GLU A 93 17.65 29.38 -12.57
N ASN A 94 16.59 28.75 -13.08
CA ASN A 94 16.19 28.73 -14.48
C ASN A 94 17.26 28.24 -15.46
N ARG A 95 18.25 27.47 -15.02
CA ARG A 95 19.30 26.92 -15.90
C ARG A 95 19.05 25.48 -16.35
N LEU A 96 18.11 24.79 -15.71
CA LEU A 96 17.68 23.44 -16.03
C LEU A 96 16.18 23.45 -16.30
N TYR A 97 15.77 22.74 -17.34
CA TYR A 97 14.37 22.38 -17.53
C TYR A 97 14.21 20.90 -17.77
N ALA A 98 13.08 20.35 -17.33
CA ALA A 98 12.67 18.98 -17.60
C ALA A 98 11.21 18.92 -18.05
N HIS A 99 10.94 18.09 -19.05
CA HIS A 99 9.62 17.76 -19.58
C HIS A 99 9.49 16.23 -19.62
N ALA A 100 8.33 15.70 -19.25
CA ALA A 100 8.08 14.26 -19.19
C ALA A 100 6.76 13.90 -19.87
N ASN A 101 6.77 12.84 -20.68
CA ASN A 101 5.56 12.20 -21.21
C ASN A 101 5.50 10.75 -20.74
N LEU A 102 4.36 10.36 -20.19
CA LEU A 102 4.00 8.97 -19.94
C LEU A 102 3.26 8.43 -21.18
N TYR A 103 3.72 7.29 -21.68
CA TYR A 103 3.15 6.61 -22.83
C TYR A 103 2.55 5.29 -22.40
N ASN A 104 1.50 4.85 -23.09
CA ASN A 104 1.05 3.46 -23.04
C ASN A 104 1.88 2.58 -24.00
N LYS A 105 1.68 1.26 -23.96
CA LYS A 105 2.36 0.29 -24.84
C LYS A 105 2.20 0.54 -26.34
N ASN A 106 1.12 1.22 -26.75
CA ASN A 106 0.84 1.54 -28.14
C ASN A 106 1.58 2.81 -28.60
N GLY A 107 2.37 3.43 -27.72
CA GLY A 107 3.09 4.67 -28.01
C GLY A 107 2.25 5.94 -27.95
N GLN A 108 1.05 5.88 -27.37
CA GLN A 108 0.20 7.05 -27.18
C GLN A 108 0.54 7.74 -25.86
N VAL A 109 0.64 9.07 -25.87
CA VAL A 109 0.81 9.87 -24.65
C VAL A 109 -0.47 9.82 -23.83
N VAL A 110 -0.37 9.41 -22.57
CA VAL A 110 -1.51 9.33 -21.63
C VAL A 110 -1.47 10.43 -20.57
N LYS A 111 -0.28 10.93 -20.24
CA LYS A 111 -0.05 12.05 -19.32
C LYS A 111 1.20 12.82 -19.72
N THR A 112 1.18 14.13 -19.51
CA THR A 112 2.29 15.04 -19.80
C THR A 112 2.57 15.92 -18.58
N ALA A 113 3.84 16.13 -18.30
CA ALA A 113 4.34 17.22 -17.47
C ALA A 113 5.04 18.21 -18.39
N ASP A 114 4.47 19.41 -18.53
CA ASP A 114 5.07 20.47 -19.33
C ASP A 114 6.40 20.94 -18.71
N TRP A 115 7.15 21.77 -19.42
CA TRP A 115 8.45 22.28 -19.00
C TRP A 115 8.41 22.89 -17.60
N LYS A 116 9.17 22.27 -16.69
CA LYS A 116 9.45 22.80 -15.36
C LYS A 116 10.88 23.32 -15.34
N SER A 117 11.11 24.52 -14.83
CA SER A 117 12.45 25.03 -14.54
C SER A 117 12.89 24.72 -13.11
N ASN A 118 14.18 24.85 -12.81
CA ASN A 118 14.63 24.92 -11.43
C ASN A 118 14.37 26.33 -10.86
N GLY A 119 13.52 26.45 -9.84
CA GLY A 119 13.20 27.74 -9.21
C GLY A 119 14.27 28.26 -8.24
N SER A 120 15.36 27.52 -8.01
CA SER A 120 16.46 27.90 -7.13
C SER A 120 17.76 27.21 -7.56
N SER A 121 18.88 27.58 -6.92
CA SER A 121 20.16 26.92 -7.15
C SER A 121 20.09 25.43 -6.78
N THR A 122 20.33 24.55 -7.74
CA THR A 122 20.25 23.09 -7.54
C THR A 122 21.22 22.34 -8.44
N SER A 123 21.63 21.15 -8.02
CA SER A 123 22.35 20.20 -8.87
C SER A 123 21.40 19.24 -9.60
N THR A 124 20.13 19.15 -9.20
CA THR A 124 19.18 18.17 -9.76
C THR A 124 17.79 18.78 -9.92
N LEU A 125 17.14 18.48 -11.04
CA LEU A 125 15.75 18.82 -11.31
C LEU A 125 15.01 17.58 -11.80
N THR A 126 13.90 17.27 -11.13
CA THR A 126 12.96 16.23 -11.58
C THR A 126 11.60 16.86 -11.87
N ASN A 127 11.02 16.45 -12.99
CA ASN A 127 9.64 16.75 -13.34
C ASN A 127 8.85 15.46 -13.53
N THR A 128 7.60 15.44 -13.05
CA THR A 128 6.76 14.26 -12.94
C THR A 128 5.39 14.51 -13.55
N THR A 129 4.89 13.56 -14.33
CA THR A 129 3.52 13.62 -14.86
C THR A 129 2.49 13.43 -13.74
N GLY A 130 1.24 13.81 -13.99
CA GLY A 130 0.13 13.30 -13.20
C GLY A 130 -0.02 11.78 -13.33
N ASN A 131 -0.85 11.19 -12.47
CA ASN A 131 -1.12 9.75 -12.45
C ASN A 131 -2.11 9.35 -13.55
N SER A 132 -1.89 8.18 -14.16
CA SER A 132 -2.84 7.45 -14.99
C SER A 132 -3.30 6.20 -14.26
N PHE A 133 -4.59 6.08 -13.98
CA PHE A 133 -5.17 4.93 -13.25
C PHE A 133 -5.68 3.81 -14.18
N SER A 134 -5.30 3.84 -15.45
CA SER A 134 -5.72 2.81 -16.40
C SER A 134 -4.86 1.57 -16.28
N LYS A 135 -5.46 0.38 -16.34
CA LYS A 135 -4.72 -0.87 -16.53
C LYS A 135 -3.91 -0.78 -17.83
N GLY A 136 -2.67 -1.23 -17.79
CA GLY A 136 -1.84 -1.27 -18.99
C GLY A 136 -0.35 -1.28 -18.69
N THR A 137 0.42 -1.34 -19.76
CA THR A 137 1.87 -1.21 -19.71
C THR A 137 2.24 0.22 -20.08
N PHE A 138 3.11 0.84 -19.28
CA PHE A 138 3.49 2.24 -19.44
C PHE A 138 5.00 2.41 -19.44
N TYR A 139 5.48 3.44 -20.14
CA TYR A 139 6.87 3.87 -20.11
C TYR A 139 6.96 5.38 -20.27
N THR A 140 8.13 5.94 -19.94
CA THR A 140 8.36 7.38 -20.00
C THR A 140 9.37 7.72 -21.09
N LYS A 141 9.09 8.80 -21.84
CA LYS A 141 10.13 9.52 -22.61
C LYS A 141 10.17 10.97 -22.13
N GLY A 142 11.39 11.49 -22.04
CA GLY A 142 11.66 12.78 -21.43
C GLY A 142 12.57 13.65 -22.28
N THR A 143 12.49 14.95 -22.07
CA THR A 143 13.43 15.90 -22.69
C THR A 143 13.83 16.94 -21.66
N THR A 144 15.09 17.34 -21.72
CA THR A 144 15.69 18.28 -20.78
C THR A 144 16.33 19.43 -21.53
N LYS A 145 16.41 20.61 -20.90
CA LYS A 145 17.13 21.76 -21.44
C LYS A 145 18.15 22.27 -20.42
N VAL A 146 19.28 22.73 -20.92
CA VAL A 146 20.35 23.33 -20.11
C VAL A 146 20.76 24.67 -20.71
N TYR A 147 20.86 25.70 -19.87
CA TYR A 147 21.33 27.01 -20.29
C TYR A 147 22.83 26.98 -20.64
N ASN A 148 23.19 27.43 -21.85
CA ASN A 148 24.56 27.36 -22.37
C ASN A 148 25.29 28.71 -22.39
N GLY A 149 24.67 29.79 -21.88
CA GLY A 149 25.21 31.15 -21.95
C GLY A 149 24.48 32.06 -22.95
N ASN A 150 23.94 31.48 -24.03
CA ASN A 150 23.27 32.20 -25.13
C ASN A 150 21.85 31.66 -25.41
N GLY A 151 21.31 30.81 -24.55
CA GLY A 151 20.04 30.12 -24.75
C GLY A 151 20.08 28.72 -24.13
N TYR A 152 19.25 27.82 -24.65
CA TYR A 152 19.10 26.47 -24.10
C TYR A 152 19.48 25.38 -25.10
N THR A 153 20.33 24.46 -24.65
CA THR A 153 20.62 23.22 -25.37
C THR A 153 19.62 22.16 -24.94
N THR A 154 18.87 21.61 -25.91
CA THR A 154 17.87 20.57 -25.67
C THR A 154 18.49 19.19 -25.83
N GLN A 155 18.16 18.27 -24.92
CA GLN A 155 18.61 16.89 -24.96
C GLN A 155 17.48 15.94 -24.58
N SER A 156 17.21 14.96 -25.43
CA SER A 156 16.30 13.85 -25.11
C SER A 156 16.98 12.89 -24.13
N ALA A 157 16.20 12.39 -23.17
CA ALA A 157 16.62 11.31 -22.27
C ALA A 157 16.26 9.95 -22.88
N ASN A 158 16.94 8.90 -22.43
CA ASN A 158 16.59 7.53 -22.80
C ASN A 158 15.18 7.18 -22.30
N GLN A 159 14.48 6.34 -23.06
CA GLN A 159 13.20 5.78 -22.64
C GLN A 159 13.39 4.88 -21.40
N SER A 160 12.46 4.95 -20.45
CA SER A 160 12.45 4.04 -19.31
C SER A 160 12.07 2.62 -19.74
N PRO A 161 12.47 1.59 -18.97
CA PRO A 161 11.80 0.31 -19.06
C PRO A 161 10.28 0.44 -18.79
N ASN A 162 9.56 -0.63 -19.04
CA ASN A 162 8.11 -0.66 -18.88
C ASN A 162 7.73 -0.97 -17.43
N VAL A 163 6.72 -0.27 -16.92
CA VAL A 163 5.94 -0.73 -15.76
C VAL A 163 4.64 -1.34 -16.24
N VAL A 164 4.13 -2.32 -15.51
CA VAL A 164 2.84 -2.95 -15.80
C VAL A 164 1.89 -2.64 -14.65
N VAL A 165 0.87 -1.85 -14.93
CA VAL A 165 -0.30 -1.71 -14.07
C VAL A 165 -1.21 -2.88 -14.38
N ASN A 166 -1.05 -3.96 -13.63
CA ASN A 166 -2.06 -5.01 -13.52
C ASN A 166 -3.25 -4.47 -12.72
N ASN A 167 -4.42 -5.05 -12.95
CA ASN A 167 -5.70 -4.60 -12.41
C ASN A 167 -5.58 -4.10 -10.95
N LEU A 168 -6.03 -2.86 -10.72
CA LEU A 168 -6.17 -2.25 -9.40
C LEU A 168 -6.87 -3.24 -8.47
N GLY A 169 -6.26 -3.54 -7.34
CA GLY A 169 -6.81 -4.39 -6.29
C GLY A 169 -7.99 -3.76 -5.53
N THR A 170 -8.96 -3.17 -6.23
CA THR A 170 -10.33 -2.94 -5.74
C THR A 170 -11.32 -2.96 -6.92
N ARG A 171 -11.53 -4.13 -7.50
CA ARG A 171 -12.79 -4.43 -8.22
C ARG A 171 -13.70 -5.15 -7.25
N ILE A 172 -14.41 -4.38 -6.43
CA ILE A 172 -15.71 -4.81 -5.97
C ILE A 172 -16.53 -5.03 -7.26
N SER A 173 -17.10 -6.22 -7.48
CA SER A 173 -17.92 -6.46 -8.68
C SER A 173 -19.09 -5.45 -8.71
N LYS A 174 -19.74 -5.21 -9.86
CA LYS A 174 -20.91 -4.31 -9.86
C LYS A 174 -22.00 -4.85 -8.94
N GLU A 175 -22.05 -6.16 -8.82
CA GLU A 175 -22.93 -6.93 -7.97
C GLU A 175 -22.56 -6.75 -6.50
N GLU A 176 -21.28 -6.82 -6.12
CA GLU A 176 -20.81 -6.60 -4.74
C GLU A 176 -20.86 -5.11 -4.37
N LEU A 177 -20.71 -4.19 -5.33
CA LEU A 177 -20.89 -2.76 -5.11
C LEU A 177 -22.37 -2.45 -4.90
N LYS A 178 -23.24 -3.05 -5.71
CA LYS A 178 -24.68 -2.98 -5.53
C LYS A 178 -25.09 -3.64 -4.21
N GLU A 179 -24.50 -4.77 -3.83
CA GLU A 179 -24.76 -5.43 -2.55
C GLU A 179 -24.32 -4.54 -1.37
N ARG A 180 -23.14 -3.93 -1.44
CA ARG A 180 -22.69 -2.96 -0.43
C ARG A 180 -23.62 -1.73 -0.37
N MET A 181 -24.01 -1.18 -1.51
CA MET A 181 -24.96 -0.06 -1.56
C MET A 181 -26.34 -0.47 -1.03
N ASP A 182 -26.85 -1.64 -1.42
CA ASP A 182 -28.10 -2.20 -0.90
C ASP A 182 -27.99 -2.45 0.62
N LEU A 183 -26.83 -2.93 1.11
CA LEU A 183 -26.61 -3.13 2.54
C LEU A 183 -26.55 -1.81 3.31
N TYR A 184 -25.84 -0.81 2.80
CA TYR A 184 -25.71 0.50 3.44
C TYR A 184 -26.97 1.35 3.36
N GLU A 185 -27.51 1.53 2.15
CA GLU A 185 -28.61 2.48 1.87
C GLU A 185 -29.99 1.85 2.06
N ILE A 186 -30.14 0.53 1.85
CA ILE A 186 -31.45 -0.14 1.93
C ILE A 186 -31.60 -0.93 3.24
N LYS A 187 -30.57 -1.67 3.66
CA LYS A 187 -30.66 -2.52 4.87
C LYS A 187 -30.06 -1.90 6.13
N ASN A 188 -29.37 -0.77 6.02
CA ASN A 188 -28.72 -0.09 7.15
C ASN A 188 -27.69 -0.98 7.88
N MET A 189 -26.83 -1.69 7.13
CA MET A 189 -25.85 -2.66 7.66
C MET A 189 -24.43 -2.44 7.11
N LEU A 190 -23.39 -2.75 7.90
CA LEU A 190 -21.98 -2.76 7.48
C LEU A 190 -21.39 -4.18 7.56
N PRO A 191 -20.62 -4.66 6.57
CA PRO A 191 -19.85 -5.88 6.71
C PRO A 191 -18.75 -5.73 7.77
N ALA A 192 -18.59 -6.73 8.62
CA ALA A 192 -17.64 -6.74 9.72
C ALA A 192 -17.07 -8.13 9.99
N VAL A 193 -15.93 -8.18 10.68
CA VAL A 193 -15.38 -9.41 11.24
C VAL A 193 -15.49 -9.30 12.77
N GLY A 194 -16.28 -10.18 13.37
CA GLY A 194 -16.50 -10.22 14.81
C GLY A 194 -15.41 -10.99 15.55
N ILE A 195 -15.70 -11.30 16.81
CA ILE A 195 -14.85 -12.16 17.64
C ILE A 195 -14.69 -13.53 16.97
N ASP A 196 -13.55 -14.18 17.21
CA ASP A 196 -13.19 -15.49 16.64
C ASP A 196 -13.09 -15.52 15.10
N ASN A 197 -12.86 -14.37 14.46
CA ASN A 197 -12.77 -14.21 12.99
C ASN A 197 -14.05 -14.60 12.23
N ILE A 198 -15.21 -14.54 12.89
CA ILE A 198 -16.50 -14.78 12.24
C ILE A 198 -16.83 -13.58 11.34
N SER A 199 -17.03 -13.81 10.04
CA SER A 199 -17.45 -12.78 9.09
C SER A 199 -18.97 -12.63 9.10
N GLY A 200 -19.47 -11.40 9.16
CA GLY A 200 -20.90 -11.09 9.21
C GLY A 200 -21.18 -9.61 8.94
N TYR A 201 -22.28 -9.11 9.49
CA TYR A 201 -22.73 -7.74 9.31
C TYR A 201 -23.14 -7.10 10.63
N ILE A 202 -22.83 -5.83 10.84
CA ILE A 202 -23.31 -5.04 11.98
C ILE A 202 -24.46 -4.15 11.53
N SER A 203 -25.51 -4.03 12.36
CA SER A 203 -26.57 -3.06 12.17
C SER A 203 -26.04 -1.66 12.47
N MET A 204 -26.39 -0.69 11.62
CA MET A 204 -26.03 0.70 11.85
C MET A 204 -26.77 1.28 13.06
N ASP A 205 -27.97 0.78 13.37
CA ASP A 205 -28.73 1.18 14.55
C ASP A 205 -28.00 0.75 15.83
N ASP A 206 -27.42 -0.45 15.87
CA ASP A 206 -26.58 -0.90 16.99
C ASP A 206 -25.22 -0.18 17.03
N LEU A 207 -24.69 0.19 15.86
CA LEU A 207 -23.41 0.88 15.74
C LEU A 207 -23.48 2.34 16.21
N TYR A 208 -24.55 3.06 15.87
CA TYR A 208 -24.69 4.46 16.27
C TYR A 208 -25.48 4.63 17.54
N ASP A 209 -26.35 3.67 17.88
CA ASP A 209 -27.13 3.71 19.11
C ASP A 209 -27.90 5.05 19.20
N GLU A 210 -28.41 5.53 18.05
CA GLU A 210 -29.05 6.83 17.87
C GLU A 210 -30.15 7.11 18.90
N PRO A 211 -31.03 6.14 19.26
CA PRO A 211 -32.05 6.38 20.30
C PRO A 211 -31.48 6.71 21.69
N ASN A 212 -30.22 6.35 21.97
CA ASN A 212 -29.52 6.64 23.22
C ASN A 212 -28.48 7.76 23.06
N PHE A 213 -28.40 8.39 21.88
CA PHE A 213 -27.46 9.49 21.63
C PHE A 213 -27.94 10.77 22.33
N PRO A 214 -27.04 11.54 22.98
CA PRO A 214 -27.42 12.74 23.72
C PRO A 214 -27.96 13.84 22.80
N GLU A 215 -29.10 14.45 23.13
CA GLU A 215 -29.71 15.53 22.36
C GLU A 215 -29.26 16.92 22.84
N THR A 216 -28.68 17.00 24.03
CA THR A 216 -28.20 18.24 24.65
C THR A 216 -26.72 18.17 25.09
N PRO A 217 -26.02 19.31 25.19
CA PRO A 217 -24.64 19.34 25.70
C PRO A 217 -24.49 18.74 27.11
N GLU A 218 -25.47 18.96 27.98
CA GLU A 218 -25.50 18.45 29.34
C GLU A 218 -25.62 16.91 29.38
N GLU A 219 -26.46 16.34 28.52
CA GLU A 219 -26.57 14.89 28.33
C GLU A 219 -25.29 14.31 27.72
N ALA A 220 -24.63 15.04 26.81
CA ALA A 220 -23.39 14.59 26.18
C ALA A 220 -22.24 14.40 27.19
N ILE A 221 -22.13 15.29 28.18
CA ILE A 221 -21.14 15.15 29.26
C ILE A 221 -21.43 13.89 30.09
N THR A 222 -22.69 13.61 30.38
CA THR A 222 -23.10 12.43 31.14
C THR A 222 -22.88 11.15 30.34
N TYR A 223 -23.25 11.15 29.07
CA TYR A 223 -23.05 10.07 28.11
C TYR A 223 -21.57 9.72 27.96
N GLN A 224 -20.69 10.72 27.79
CA GLN A 224 -19.24 10.51 27.74
C GLN A 224 -18.68 9.90 29.03
N LYS A 225 -19.12 10.37 30.20
CA LYS A 225 -18.69 9.80 31.49
C LYS A 225 -19.14 8.36 31.67
N ILE A 226 -20.33 8.00 31.17
CA ILE A 226 -20.82 6.61 31.21
C ILE A 226 -19.98 5.74 30.27
N ARG A 227 -19.75 6.18 29.03
CA ARG A 227 -18.96 5.43 28.05
C ARG A 227 -17.48 5.32 28.40
N ALA A 228 -16.89 6.32 29.07
CA ALA A 228 -15.51 6.27 29.56
C ALA A 228 -15.28 5.24 30.68
N LYS A 229 -16.36 4.75 31.36
CA LYS A 229 -16.23 3.71 32.38
C LYS A 229 -16.08 2.31 31.80
N ALA A 230 -16.55 2.10 30.57
CA ALA A 230 -16.40 0.83 29.86
C ALA A 230 -15.22 0.96 28.87
N SER A 231 -14.32 -0.01 28.83
CA SER A 231 -13.22 -0.02 27.87
C SER A 231 -13.67 -0.41 26.46
N TYR A 232 -14.83 -1.07 26.34
CA TYR A 232 -15.45 -1.48 25.09
C TYR A 232 -16.96 -1.69 25.28
N ARG A 233 -17.69 -1.76 24.16
CA ARG A 233 -19.06 -2.28 24.09
C ARG A 233 -19.15 -3.40 23.06
N MET A 234 -20.07 -4.33 23.29
CA MET A 234 -20.36 -5.45 22.39
C MET A 234 -21.67 -5.19 21.67
N ILE A 235 -21.70 -5.43 20.37
CA ILE A 235 -22.93 -5.42 19.56
C ILE A 235 -23.10 -6.75 18.83
N PRO A 236 -24.32 -7.13 18.46
CA PRO A 236 -24.53 -8.36 17.69
C PRO A 236 -23.85 -8.28 16.32
N LEU A 237 -23.33 -9.42 15.87
CA LEU A 237 -22.93 -9.66 14.48
C LEU A 237 -24.01 -10.52 13.82
N TYR A 238 -24.61 -10.02 12.75
CA TYR A 238 -25.71 -10.64 12.02
C TYR A 238 -25.25 -11.35 10.75
N ASP A 239 -26.04 -12.31 10.27
CA ASP A 239 -25.95 -12.88 8.93
C ASP A 239 -26.47 -11.89 7.87
N ASN A 240 -26.34 -12.24 6.58
CA ASN A 240 -26.78 -11.42 5.43
C ASN A 240 -28.30 -11.13 5.39
N ASP A 241 -29.08 -11.85 6.19
CA ASP A 241 -30.52 -11.68 6.36
C ASP A 241 -30.89 -10.49 7.28
N GLY A 242 -29.91 -9.96 8.03
CA GLY A 242 -30.08 -8.86 8.98
C GLY A 242 -30.90 -9.19 10.22
N LYS A 243 -31.13 -10.48 10.51
CA LYS A 243 -31.96 -10.96 11.62
C LYS A 243 -31.28 -12.03 12.45
N THR A 244 -30.55 -12.94 11.82
CA THR A 244 -29.89 -14.06 12.48
C THR A 244 -28.59 -13.59 13.11
N ILE A 245 -28.45 -13.74 14.43
CA ILE A 245 -27.22 -13.40 15.16
C ILE A 245 -26.24 -14.57 15.03
N ILE A 246 -25.05 -14.30 14.49
CA ILE A 246 -23.99 -15.29 14.23
C ILE A 246 -22.73 -15.04 15.05
N GLY A 247 -22.66 -13.94 15.81
CA GLY A 247 -21.55 -13.64 16.71
C GLY A 247 -21.70 -12.28 17.39
N GLU A 248 -20.56 -11.76 17.84
CA GLU A 248 -20.49 -10.44 18.47
C GLU A 248 -19.35 -9.61 17.86
N TYR A 249 -19.54 -8.30 17.80
CA TYR A 249 -18.56 -7.33 17.34
C TYR A 249 -18.19 -6.37 18.47
N ARG A 250 -16.89 -6.19 18.68
CA ARG A 250 -16.33 -5.35 19.74
C ARG A 250 -16.07 -3.94 19.22
N ILE A 251 -16.55 -2.95 19.96
CA ILE A 251 -16.29 -1.53 19.72
C ILE A 251 -15.50 -0.99 20.90
N ASP A 252 -14.25 -0.65 20.66
CA ASP A 252 -13.38 -0.06 21.67
C ASP A 252 -13.76 1.39 21.95
N SER A 253 -13.66 1.80 23.21
CA SER A 253 -13.82 3.19 23.61
C SER A 253 -12.70 4.05 23.02
N ALA A 254 -13.00 5.29 22.66
CA ALA A 254 -12.00 6.25 22.22
C ALA A 254 -11.02 6.54 23.37
N ASN A 255 -9.71 6.46 23.08
CA ASN A 255 -8.63 6.80 24.02
C ASN A 255 -8.63 8.29 24.39
#